data_AF-A0A8T5UAC3-F1
#
_entry.id   AF-A0A8T5UAC3-F1
#
_cell.length_a   1.000
_cell.length_b   1.000
_cell.length_c   1.000
_cell.angle_alpha   90.00
_cell.angle_beta   90.00
_cell.angle_gamma   90.00
#
_symmetry.space_group_name_H-M   'P 1'
#
loop_
_entity.id
_entity.type
_entity.pdbx_description
1 polymer ?
#
loop_
_entity_poly.entity_id
_entity_poly.type
_entity_poly.pdbx_seq_one_letter_code
_entity_poly.pdbx_strand_id
1 'polypeptide(L)'
;MNTSLKAFKCIKCGECCRAGYNVYIQKIDIEKWKKIERNELLEHIIINPKCIAINDNIEFNSVRGTTLAKIRANKNYRDYNGKFNLLIRFIQKNHRYYGKNPSYLDIWTIIPNQESDPIYIPKDFETILNGLELGLEYILHSDAFGRCPFLKLNLCLIHEIKPLACKKFPYTKEQCLRNDDIYLLICRCLEKVKERKP
;
A
#
# COMPACT_ATOMS: atom_id res chain seq x y z
N MET A 1 3.66 -31.42 -3.26
CA MET A 1 4.66 -31.44 -2.18
C MET A 1 5.75 -30.42 -2.50
N ASN A 2 5.88 -29.43 -1.62
CA ASN A 2 7.02 -28.53 -1.37
C ASN A 2 8.15 -28.51 -2.40
N THR A 3 8.05 -27.61 -3.39
CA THR A 3 9.25 -27.00 -3.97
C THR A 3 9.84 -26.06 -2.93
N SER A 4 10.95 -26.49 -2.32
CA SER A 4 11.80 -25.75 -1.41
C SER A 4 11.92 -24.27 -1.79
N LEU A 5 11.19 -23.42 -1.08
CA LEU A 5 11.36 -21.96 -1.08
C LEU A 5 12.76 -21.71 -0.54
N LYS A 6 13.77 -21.63 -1.43
CA LYS A 6 15.11 -21.18 -1.03
C LYS A 6 14.94 -19.86 -0.27
N ALA A 7 15.51 -19.81 0.93
CA ALA A 7 15.46 -18.63 1.78
C ALA A 7 16.00 -17.42 1.02
N PHE A 8 15.12 -16.47 0.68
CA PHE A 8 15.53 -15.21 0.08
C PHE A 8 16.44 -14.44 1.05
N LYS A 9 17.63 -14.06 0.58
CA LYS A 9 18.54 -13.16 1.31
C LYS A 9 18.61 -11.83 0.59
N CYS A 10 18.21 -10.76 1.27
CA CYS A 10 18.33 -9.41 0.73
C CYS A 10 19.81 -9.01 0.63
N ILE A 11 20.30 -8.69 -0.57
CA ILE A 11 21.66 -8.20 -0.82
C ILE A 11 21.74 -6.65 -0.94
N LYS A 12 20.69 -5.94 -0.52
CA LYS A 12 20.59 -4.47 -0.53
C LYS A 12 20.78 -3.81 -1.91
N CYS A 13 20.38 -4.46 -3.00
CA CYS A 13 20.51 -3.93 -4.37
C CYS A 13 19.49 -2.83 -4.76
N GLY A 14 18.43 -2.63 -3.97
CA GLY A 14 17.39 -1.63 -4.22
C GLY A 14 16.34 -2.02 -5.29
N GLU A 15 16.41 -3.20 -5.90
CA GLU A 15 15.44 -3.61 -6.93
C GLU A 15 14.00 -3.71 -6.42
N CYS A 16 13.82 -4.14 -5.17
CA CYS A 16 12.50 -4.11 -4.54
C CYS A 16 11.92 -2.70 -4.39
N CYS A 17 12.76 -1.67 -4.45
CA CYS A 17 12.34 -0.26 -4.41
C CYS A 17 12.06 0.32 -5.81
N ARG A 18 12.37 -0.42 -6.89
CA ARG A 18 12.07 -0.06 -8.29
C ARG A 18 10.85 -0.77 -8.85
N ALA A 19 10.46 -1.87 -8.21
CA ALA A 19 9.47 -2.81 -8.69
C ALA A 19 8.03 -2.29 -8.80
N GLY A 20 7.74 -1.04 -8.42
CA GLY A 20 6.44 -0.42 -8.64
C GLY A 20 5.25 -1.07 -7.93
N TYR A 21 5.47 -1.95 -6.94
CA TYR A 21 4.37 -2.59 -6.21
C TYR A 21 3.90 -1.74 -5.02
N ASN A 22 2.61 -1.83 -4.72
CA ASN A 22 2.04 -1.18 -3.53
C ASN A 22 2.61 -1.81 -2.25
N VAL A 23 3.31 -0.98 -1.47
CA VAL A 23 3.81 -1.35 -0.14
C VAL A 23 2.73 -1.01 0.89
N TYR A 24 1.94 -2.02 1.27
CA TYR A 24 0.93 -1.87 2.31
C TYR A 24 1.57 -1.70 3.69
N ILE A 25 1.11 -0.68 4.41
CA ILE A 25 1.52 -0.38 5.77
C ILE A 25 0.64 -1.16 6.75
N GLN A 26 1.29 -1.85 7.70
CA GLN A 26 0.60 -2.63 8.72
C GLN A 26 0.70 -1.96 10.09
N LYS A 27 -0.21 -2.33 11.00
CA LYS A 27 -0.22 -1.84 12.40
C LYS A 27 1.14 -1.96 13.07
N ILE A 28 1.80 -3.11 12.91
CA ILE A 28 3.14 -3.37 13.45
C ILE A 28 4.23 -2.44 12.90
N ASP A 29 4.09 -1.96 11.66
CA ASP A 29 5.02 -0.99 11.08
C ASP A 29 4.86 0.37 11.77
N ILE A 30 3.61 0.81 11.97
CA ILE A 30 3.28 2.07 12.63
C ILE A 30 3.68 2.07 14.10
N GLU A 31 3.36 1.00 14.84
CA GLU A 31 3.76 0.86 16.24
C GLU A 31 5.28 0.93 16.40
N LYS A 32 6.01 0.27 15.49
CA LYS A 32 7.48 0.34 15.47
C LYS A 32 7.93 1.78 15.21
N TRP A 33 7.47 2.42 14.14
CA TRP A 33 7.93 3.76 13.75
C TRP A 33 7.57 4.85 14.76
N LYS A 34 6.39 4.76 15.38
CA LYS A 34 5.96 5.62 16.48
C LYS A 34 6.91 5.50 17.67
N LYS A 35 7.29 4.27 18.05
CA LYS A 35 8.22 4.02 19.18
C LYS A 35 9.61 4.62 18.98
N ILE A 36 10.06 4.71 17.73
CA ILE A 36 11.37 5.30 17.38
C ILE A 36 11.27 6.71 16.79
N GLU A 37 10.10 7.36 16.95
CA GLU A 37 9.85 8.77 16.60
C GLU A 37 10.17 9.16 15.14
N ARG A 38 9.95 8.24 14.19
CA ARG A 38 10.24 8.46 12.76
C ARG A 38 9.11 9.17 12.02
N ASN A 39 8.74 10.36 12.51
CA ASN A 39 7.60 11.13 12.00
C ASN A 39 7.74 11.55 10.53
N GLU A 40 8.97 11.66 10.01
CA GLU A 40 9.22 12.04 8.61
C GLU A 40 8.71 10.98 7.62
N LEU A 41 8.43 9.75 8.06
CA LEU A 41 7.82 8.72 7.22
C LEU A 41 6.38 9.03 6.86
N LEU A 42 5.67 9.85 7.66
CA LEU A 42 4.26 10.18 7.44
C LEU A 42 4.00 10.84 6.09
N GLU A 43 4.93 11.68 5.62
CA GLU A 43 4.82 12.40 4.34
C GLU A 43 4.80 11.47 3.12
N HIS A 44 5.23 10.23 3.31
CA HIS A 44 5.29 9.21 2.27
C HIS A 44 4.20 8.15 2.41
N ILE A 45 3.26 8.31 3.35
CA ILE A 45 2.15 7.38 3.55
C ILE A 45 0.87 8.03 3.06
N ILE A 46 0.10 7.31 2.26
CA ILE A 46 -1.20 7.76 1.76
C ILE A 46 -2.27 6.71 2.02
N ILE A 47 -3.53 7.13 2.07
CA ILE A 47 -4.65 6.19 1.91
C ILE A 47 -4.52 5.53 0.54
N ASN A 48 -4.69 4.21 0.47
CA ASN A 48 -4.83 3.50 -0.80
C ASN A 48 -6.16 3.93 -1.45
N PRO A 49 -6.16 4.70 -2.56
CA PRO A 49 -7.39 5.22 -3.14
C PRO A 49 -8.37 4.11 -3.53
N LYS A 50 -7.85 2.92 -3.88
CA LYS A 50 -8.67 1.74 -4.18
C LYS A 50 -9.54 1.29 -3.01
N CYS A 51 -9.14 1.47 -1.74
CA CYS A 51 -9.94 1.00 -0.60
C CYS A 51 -11.21 1.83 -0.38
N ILE A 52 -11.19 3.09 -0.82
CA ILE A 52 -12.28 4.08 -0.72
C ILE A 52 -12.92 4.42 -2.07
N ALA A 53 -12.62 3.65 -3.13
CA ALA A 53 -13.13 3.88 -4.47
C ALA A 53 -14.65 3.66 -4.55
N ILE A 54 -15.37 4.62 -5.12
CA ILE A 54 -16.75 4.42 -5.58
C ILE A 54 -16.65 3.79 -6.97
N ASN A 55 -17.14 2.57 -7.09
CA ASN A 55 -17.36 1.97 -8.40
C ASN A 55 -18.85 2.04 -8.70
N ASP A 56 -19.22 2.68 -9.81
CA ASP A 56 -20.54 2.48 -10.41
C ASP A 56 -20.53 2.18 -11.92
N ASN A 57 -19.56 2.51 -12.81
CA ASN A 57 -19.69 2.19 -14.27
C ASN A 57 -18.44 2.38 -15.18
N ILE A 58 -17.26 1.80 -14.92
CA ILE A 58 -16.20 1.71 -15.96
C ILE A 58 -15.62 0.30 -16.01
N GLU A 59 -15.82 -0.38 -17.14
CA GLU A 59 -15.53 -1.80 -17.42
C GLU A 59 -14.09 -2.26 -17.12
N PHE A 60 -13.17 -1.35 -16.85
CA PHE A 60 -11.74 -1.66 -16.64
C PHE A 60 -11.31 -1.80 -15.18
N ASN A 61 -12.17 -1.49 -14.20
CA ASN A 61 -11.88 -1.67 -12.77
C ASN A 61 -12.99 -2.46 -12.07
N SER A 62 -12.88 -3.78 -12.08
CA SER A 62 -13.85 -4.70 -11.45
C SER A 62 -13.86 -4.68 -9.91
N VAL A 63 -13.05 -3.83 -9.26
CA VAL A 63 -12.83 -3.88 -7.81
C VAL A 63 -13.49 -2.68 -7.13
N ARG A 64 -14.68 -2.88 -6.57
CA ARG A 64 -15.30 -1.97 -5.60
C ARG A 64 -14.43 -1.88 -4.35
N GLY A 65 -14.29 -0.69 -3.75
CA GLY A 65 -13.33 -0.50 -2.65
C GLY A 65 -13.52 -1.47 -1.48
N THR A 66 -12.43 -2.08 -1.03
CA THR A 66 -12.42 -3.14 -0.01
C THR A 66 -13.04 -2.68 1.31
N THR A 67 -12.84 -1.43 1.71
CA THR A 67 -13.45 -0.84 2.91
C THR A 67 -14.96 -0.72 2.74
N LEU A 68 -15.44 -0.24 1.59
CA LEU A 68 -16.88 -0.07 1.33
C LEU A 68 -17.60 -1.41 1.26
N ALA A 69 -16.97 -2.42 0.67
CA ALA A 69 -17.51 -3.78 0.64
C ALA A 69 -17.71 -4.32 2.06
N LYS A 70 -16.74 -4.12 2.97
CA LYS A 70 -16.85 -4.51 4.39
C LYS A 70 -17.95 -3.76 5.12
N ILE A 71 -18.08 -2.45 4.92
CA ILE A 71 -19.13 -1.64 5.55
C ILE A 71 -20.53 -2.10 5.08
N ARG A 72 -20.69 -2.46 3.79
CA ARG A 72 -21.96 -2.94 3.22
C ARG A 72 -22.34 -4.35 3.61
N ALA A 73 -21.38 -5.21 3.95
CA ALA A 73 -21.67 -6.55 4.46
C ALA A 73 -22.47 -6.52 5.78
N ASN A 74 -22.52 -5.38 6.47
CA ASN A 74 -23.46 -5.15 7.57
C ASN A 74 -24.89 -4.98 7.03
N LYS A 75 -25.77 -5.95 7.31
CA LYS A 75 -27.17 -5.99 6.83
C LYS A 75 -28.07 -4.88 7.40
N ASN A 76 -27.59 -4.05 8.34
CA ASN A 76 -28.36 -2.96 8.92
C ASN A 76 -28.10 -1.65 8.17
N TYR A 77 -29.09 -1.18 7.41
CA TYR A 77 -28.99 0.02 6.58
C TYR A 77 -28.70 1.32 7.37
N ARG A 78 -29.21 1.43 8.62
CA ARG A 78 -28.97 2.60 9.48
C ARG A 78 -27.51 2.65 9.95
N ASP A 79 -26.95 1.47 10.25
CA ASP A 79 -25.55 1.28 10.60
C ASP A 79 -24.61 1.56 9.41
N TYR A 80 -25.04 1.20 8.19
CA TYR A 80 -24.32 1.53 6.95
C TYR A 80 -24.11 3.05 6.78
N ASN A 81 -25.19 3.85 6.78
CA ASN A 81 -25.08 5.30 6.60
C ASN A 81 -24.28 5.97 7.74
N GLY A 82 -24.42 5.47 8.98
CA GLY A 82 -23.62 5.93 10.12
C GLY A 82 -22.13 5.70 9.92
N LYS A 83 -21.73 4.46 9.62
CA LYS A 83 -20.33 4.08 9.38
C LYS A 83 -19.73 4.76 8.16
N PHE A 84 -20.51 4.90 7.09
CA PHE A 84 -20.11 5.61 5.87
C PHE A 84 -19.80 7.08 6.15
N ASN A 85 -20.71 7.80 6.82
CA ASN A 85 -20.50 9.20 7.17
C ASN A 85 -19.36 9.39 8.18
N LEU A 86 -19.22 8.45 9.12
CA LEU A 86 -18.10 8.44 10.05
C LEU A 86 -16.77 8.34 9.31
N LEU A 87 -16.67 7.45 8.33
CA LEU A 87 -15.45 7.26 7.52
C LEU A 87 -15.09 8.54 6.75
N ILE A 88 -16.05 9.17 6.06
CA ILE A 88 -15.82 10.42 5.33
C ILE A 88 -15.31 11.52 6.28
N ARG A 89 -16.01 11.72 7.41
CA ARG A 89 -15.62 12.72 8.42
C ARG A 89 -14.24 12.43 9.00
N PHE A 90 -13.94 11.16 9.25
CA PHE A 90 -12.64 10.73 9.74
C PHE A 90 -11.53 11.08 8.75
N ILE A 91 -11.73 10.80 7.45
CA ILE A 91 -10.74 11.11 6.41
C ILE A 91 -10.55 12.62 6.33
N GLN A 92 -11.63 13.40 6.14
CA GLN A 92 -11.58 14.86 5.99
C GLN A 92 -10.97 15.57 7.20
N LYS A 93 -11.23 15.09 8.43
CA LYS A 93 -10.71 15.70 9.65
C LYS A 93 -9.24 15.35 9.90
N ASN A 94 -8.82 14.12 9.62
CA ASN A 94 -7.53 13.59 10.07
C ASN A 94 -6.47 13.45 8.97
N HIS A 95 -6.84 13.68 7.70
CA HIS A 95 -5.90 13.63 6.58
C HIS A 95 -5.77 14.99 5.91
N ARG A 96 -4.58 15.25 5.36
CA ARG A 96 -4.30 16.38 4.47
C ARG A 96 -4.56 15.93 3.04
N TYR A 97 -5.35 16.70 2.29
CA TYR A 97 -5.50 16.51 0.86
C TYR A 97 -4.34 17.16 0.12
N TYR A 98 -3.70 16.43 -0.78
CA TYR A 98 -2.53 16.90 -1.54
C TYR A 98 -2.77 16.94 -3.06
N GLY A 99 -4.04 16.95 -3.49
CA GLY A 99 -4.41 16.93 -4.90
C GLY A 99 -4.58 15.51 -5.44
N LYS A 100 -4.31 15.32 -6.74
CA LYS A 100 -4.39 14.03 -7.41
C LYS A 100 -3.02 13.42 -7.67
N ASN A 101 -2.99 12.10 -7.79
CA ASN A 101 -1.83 11.41 -8.34
C ASN A 101 -1.66 11.80 -9.82
N PRO A 102 -0.43 12.07 -10.29
CA PRO A 102 -0.17 12.23 -11.73
C PRO A 102 -0.39 10.94 -12.53
N SER A 103 -0.54 9.80 -11.86
CA SER A 103 -0.87 8.52 -12.49
C SER A 103 -2.29 8.52 -13.08
N TYR A 104 -2.45 7.99 -14.30
CA TYR A 104 -3.71 7.95 -15.06
C TYR A 104 -4.81 7.01 -14.51
N LEU A 105 -4.78 6.66 -13.22
CA LEU A 105 -5.81 5.78 -12.67
C LEU A 105 -7.04 6.64 -12.36
N ASP A 106 -8.06 6.66 -13.22
CA ASP A 106 -9.32 7.38 -12.99
C ASP A 106 -10.15 6.78 -11.84
N ILE A 107 -9.64 6.89 -10.61
CA ILE A 107 -10.25 6.35 -9.39
C ILE A 107 -11.05 7.45 -8.70
N TRP A 108 -12.37 7.38 -8.80
CA TRP A 108 -13.28 8.21 -8.03
C TRP A 108 -13.49 7.62 -6.64
N THR A 109 -13.53 8.46 -5.60
CA THR A 109 -13.62 8.01 -4.21
C THR A 109 -14.86 8.54 -3.51
N ILE A 110 -15.14 8.02 -2.31
CA ILE A 110 -16.27 8.46 -1.47
C ILE A 110 -16.17 9.87 -0.94
N ILE A 111 -15.04 10.56 -1.13
CA ILE A 111 -14.89 11.92 -0.64
C ILE A 111 -15.50 12.89 -1.67
N PRO A 112 -16.52 13.67 -1.27
CA PRO A 112 -17.23 14.54 -2.20
C PRO A 112 -16.35 15.71 -2.68
N ASN A 113 -16.60 16.17 -3.90
CA ASN A 113 -15.96 17.34 -4.51
C ASN A 113 -14.42 17.22 -4.60
N GLN A 114 -13.93 16.05 -4.95
CA GLN A 114 -12.49 15.78 -5.12
C GLN A 114 -12.23 15.29 -6.54
N GLU A 115 -11.02 15.54 -7.02
CA GLU A 115 -10.55 14.97 -8.29
C GLU A 115 -10.38 13.44 -8.21
N SER A 116 -10.25 12.81 -9.37
CA SER A 116 -9.87 11.40 -9.46
C SER A 116 -8.45 11.17 -8.89
N ASP A 117 -8.23 9.96 -8.38
CA ASP A 117 -7.00 9.50 -7.72
C ASP A 117 -6.47 10.41 -6.60
N PRO A 118 -7.30 10.73 -5.58
CA PRO A 118 -6.93 11.72 -4.57
C PRO A 118 -5.83 11.22 -3.63
N ILE A 119 -4.92 12.14 -3.28
CA ILE A 119 -3.83 11.90 -2.33
C ILE A 119 -4.25 12.40 -0.94
N TYR A 120 -4.41 11.47 0.00
CA TYR A 120 -4.67 11.77 1.41
C TYR A 120 -3.54 11.29 2.30
N ILE A 121 -2.83 12.25 2.91
CA ILE A 121 -1.71 12.01 3.83
C ILE A 121 -2.22 12.10 5.28
N PRO A 122 -2.00 11.10 6.14
CA PRO A 122 -2.40 11.15 7.55
C PRO A 122 -1.65 12.27 8.28
N LYS A 123 -2.29 12.89 9.28
CA LYS A 123 -1.66 13.94 10.10
C LYS A 123 -0.64 13.39 11.09
N ASP A 124 -0.86 12.18 11.59
CA ASP A 124 -0.03 11.52 12.60
C ASP A 124 -0.18 9.98 12.54
N PHE A 125 0.62 9.27 13.34
CA PHE A 125 0.53 7.81 13.44
C PHE A 125 -0.78 7.32 14.05
N GLU A 126 -1.39 8.08 14.97
CA GLU A 126 -2.67 7.71 15.57
C GLU A 126 -3.79 7.67 14.54
N THR A 127 -3.76 8.60 13.59
CA THR A 127 -4.66 8.63 12.45
C THR A 127 -4.55 7.35 11.64
N ILE A 128 -3.35 6.86 11.39
CA ILE A 128 -3.16 5.61 10.64
C ILE A 128 -3.74 4.43 11.44
N LEU A 129 -3.42 4.33 12.73
CA LEU A 129 -3.93 3.26 13.58
C LEU A 129 -5.46 3.25 13.61
N ASN A 130 -6.09 4.39 13.88
CA ASN A 130 -7.55 4.53 13.88
C ASN A 130 -8.15 4.24 12.50
N GLY A 131 -7.48 4.67 11.42
CA GLY A 131 -7.91 4.39 10.05
C GLY A 131 -7.89 2.90 9.73
N LEU A 132 -6.86 2.17 10.15
CA LEU A 132 -6.78 0.72 9.99
C LEU A 132 -7.94 -0.01 10.70
N GLU A 133 -8.31 0.43 11.92
CA GLU A 133 -9.47 -0.12 12.65
C GLU A 133 -10.80 0.20 11.94
N LEU A 134 -10.89 1.34 11.24
CA LEU A 134 -12.01 1.68 10.36
C LEU A 134 -11.97 0.96 9.00
N GLY A 135 -10.98 0.10 8.77
CA GLY A 135 -10.83 -0.69 7.56
C GLY A 135 -10.19 0.07 6.38
N LEU A 136 -9.60 1.25 6.61
CA LEU A 136 -8.75 1.90 5.61
C LEU A 136 -7.49 1.06 5.37
N GLU A 137 -6.95 1.22 4.17
CA GLU A 137 -5.66 0.66 3.80
C GLU A 137 -4.70 1.82 3.53
N TYR A 138 -3.48 1.72 4.03
CA TYR A 138 -2.43 2.70 3.81
C TYR A 138 -1.29 2.08 3.02
N ILE A 139 -0.73 2.87 2.10
CA ILE A 139 0.40 2.45 1.25
C ILE A 139 1.51 3.51 1.30
N LEU A 140 2.74 3.09 0.99
CA LEU A 140 3.78 4.05 0.64
C LEU A 140 3.46 4.69 -0.72
N HIS A 141 3.51 6.01 -0.77
CA HIS A 141 3.37 6.79 -1.99
C HIS A 141 4.70 6.74 -2.77
N SER A 142 4.68 6.08 -3.92
CA SER A 142 5.81 6.06 -4.85
C SER A 142 5.98 7.41 -5.55
N ASP A 143 7.18 7.66 -6.08
CA ASP A 143 7.43 8.81 -6.95
C ASP A 143 6.74 8.68 -8.31
N ALA A 144 6.85 9.72 -9.15
CA ALA A 144 6.26 9.76 -10.49
C ALA A 144 6.76 8.63 -11.44
N PHE A 145 7.86 7.96 -11.10
CA PHE A 145 8.40 6.82 -11.84
C PHE A 145 8.03 5.48 -11.19
N GLY A 146 7.15 5.47 -10.19
CA GLY A 146 6.74 4.28 -9.45
C GLY A 146 7.82 3.75 -8.49
N ARG A 147 8.85 4.53 -8.19
CA ARG A 147 9.94 4.11 -7.28
C ARG A 147 9.59 4.47 -5.85
N CYS A 148 10.11 3.67 -4.93
CA CYS A 148 10.00 3.94 -3.50
C CYS A 148 10.69 5.27 -3.16
N PRO A 149 10.05 6.17 -2.37
CA PRO A 149 10.62 7.47 -2.01
C PRO A 149 11.91 7.37 -1.19
N PHE A 150 12.17 6.20 -0.60
CA PHE A 150 13.36 5.93 0.21
C PHE A 150 14.52 5.31 -0.59
N LEU A 151 14.41 5.22 -1.91
CA LEU A 151 15.49 4.76 -2.78
C LEU A 151 16.47 5.91 -3.07
N LYS A 152 17.70 5.83 -2.54
CA LYS A 152 18.78 6.76 -2.88
C LYS A 152 20.04 5.98 -3.23
N LEU A 153 20.66 6.29 -4.37
CA LEU A 153 21.90 5.66 -4.82
C LEU A 153 21.86 4.11 -4.75
N ASN A 154 20.76 3.50 -5.20
CA ASN A 154 20.48 2.06 -5.12
C ASN A 154 20.30 1.47 -3.70
N LEU A 155 20.27 2.31 -2.66
CA LEU A 155 20.08 1.88 -1.28
C LEU A 155 18.71 2.30 -0.75
N CYS A 156 18.14 1.44 0.11
CA CYS A 156 16.95 1.76 0.87
C CYS A 156 17.34 2.52 2.13
N LEU A 157 16.98 3.79 2.24
CA LEU A 157 17.31 4.64 3.38
C LEU A 157 16.69 4.16 4.70
N ILE A 158 15.56 3.46 4.61
CA ILE A 158 14.84 2.93 5.78
C ILE A 158 15.09 1.44 5.98
N HIS A 159 16.19 0.88 5.48
CA HIS A 159 16.42 -0.57 5.44
C HIS A 159 16.17 -1.29 6.77
N GLU A 160 16.71 -0.75 7.86
CA GLU A 160 16.61 -1.33 9.22
C GLU A 160 15.19 -1.25 9.82
N ILE A 161 14.38 -0.34 9.29
CA ILE A 161 13.02 -0.08 9.75
C ILE A 161 11.97 -0.29 8.66
N LYS A 162 12.35 -0.97 7.56
CA LYS A 162 11.47 -1.14 6.40
C LYS A 162 10.17 -1.84 6.77
N PRO A 163 9.04 -1.52 6.09
CA PRO A 163 7.75 -2.15 6.34
C PRO A 163 7.81 -3.67 6.23
N LEU A 164 6.90 -4.37 6.89
CA LEU A 164 6.80 -5.82 6.83
C LEU A 164 6.58 -6.31 5.39
N ALA A 165 5.82 -5.58 4.58
CA ALA A 165 5.67 -5.87 3.15
C ALA A 165 7.02 -5.87 2.41
N CYS A 166 7.90 -4.91 2.69
CA CYS A 166 9.26 -4.85 2.12
C CYS A 166 10.19 -5.93 2.67
N LYS A 167 9.98 -6.39 3.92
CA LYS A 167 10.73 -7.53 4.50
C LYS A 167 10.35 -8.84 3.84
N LYS A 168 9.08 -8.99 3.48
CA LYS A 168 8.54 -10.18 2.82
C LYS A 168 8.86 -10.22 1.33
N PHE A 169 9.35 -9.14 0.73
CA PHE A 169 9.84 -9.19 -0.65
C PHE A 169 10.86 -10.34 -0.78
N PRO A 170 10.73 -11.22 -1.80
CA PRO A 170 9.89 -11.10 -2.98
C PRO A 170 8.56 -11.88 -2.95
N TYR A 171 8.07 -12.23 -1.78
CA TYR A 171 6.85 -13.02 -1.64
C TYR A 171 5.58 -12.15 -1.70
N THR A 172 4.47 -12.74 -2.18
CA THR A 172 3.12 -12.15 -2.14
C THR A 172 2.55 -12.19 -0.72
N LYS A 173 1.32 -11.67 -0.54
CA LYS A 173 0.63 -11.76 0.76
C LYS A 173 0.34 -13.22 1.13
N GLU A 174 0.11 -14.06 0.13
CA GLU A 174 -0.13 -15.51 0.21
C GLU A 174 1.15 -16.33 0.36
N GLN A 175 2.30 -15.66 0.52
CA GLN A 175 3.63 -16.27 0.65
C GLN A 175 4.12 -17.03 -0.59
N CYS A 176 3.49 -16.79 -1.74
CA CYS A 176 3.98 -17.28 -3.02
C CYS A 176 5.13 -16.41 -3.51
N LEU A 177 6.11 -16.99 -4.22
CA LEU A 177 7.10 -16.18 -4.94
C LEU A 177 6.37 -15.35 -5.99
N ARG A 178 6.66 -14.05 -6.07
CA ARG A 178 6.17 -13.22 -7.18
C ARG A 178 6.64 -13.81 -8.50
N ASN A 179 5.78 -13.72 -9.52
CA ASN A 179 6.05 -14.23 -10.86
C ASN A 179 5.54 -13.27 -11.94
N ASP A 180 5.24 -12.02 -11.58
CA ASP A 180 4.86 -11.00 -12.55
C ASP A 180 6.06 -10.60 -13.45
N ASP A 181 5.80 -10.28 -14.71
CA ASP A 181 6.83 -10.06 -15.74
C ASP A 181 7.83 -8.97 -15.34
N ILE A 182 7.33 -7.89 -14.74
CA ILE A 182 8.14 -6.78 -14.23
C ILE A 182 9.10 -7.28 -13.15
N TYR A 183 8.62 -8.10 -12.22
CA TYR A 183 9.42 -8.69 -11.16
C TYR A 183 10.54 -9.60 -11.67
N LEU A 184 10.25 -10.48 -12.64
CA LEU A 184 11.25 -11.37 -13.23
C LEU A 184 12.36 -10.59 -13.95
N LEU A 185 12.02 -9.45 -14.54
CA LEU A 185 12.95 -8.60 -15.28
C LEU A 185 13.96 -7.87 -14.39
N ILE A 186 13.53 -7.46 -13.19
CA ILE A 186 14.32 -6.56 -12.32
C ILE A 186 15.04 -7.29 -11.18
N CYS A 187 14.53 -8.43 -10.72
CA CYS A 187 15.01 -9.06 -9.49
C CYS A 187 16.27 -9.92 -9.72
N ARG A 188 17.44 -9.27 -9.83
CA ARG A 188 18.76 -9.93 -9.94
C ARG A 188 19.09 -10.87 -8.77
N CYS A 189 18.44 -10.71 -7.63
CA CYS A 189 18.62 -11.55 -6.45
C CYS A 189 18.16 -13.00 -6.63
N LEU A 190 17.37 -13.29 -7.66
CA LEU A 190 16.82 -14.63 -7.93
C LEU A 190 17.66 -15.49 -8.88
N GLU A 191 18.75 -14.95 -9.44
CA GLU A 191 19.51 -15.59 -10.53
C GLU A 191 20.21 -16.92 -10.19
N LYS A 192 19.87 -17.65 -9.11
CA LYS A 192 20.41 -19.00 -8.83
C LYS A 192 19.36 -20.06 -8.48
N VAL A 193 18.26 -20.09 -9.23
CA VAL A 193 17.41 -21.30 -9.37
C VAL A 193 17.30 -21.75 -10.82
N LYS A 194 18.23 -21.35 -11.70
CA LYS A 194 18.45 -22.13 -12.92
C LYS A 194 19.02 -23.46 -12.50
N GLU A 195 18.24 -24.50 -12.77
CA GLU A 195 18.58 -25.91 -12.70
C GLU A 195 20.06 -26.14 -13.02
N ARG A 196 20.87 -26.49 -12.02
CA ARG A 196 21.91 -27.49 -12.26
C ARG A 196 21.20 -28.82 -12.14
N LYS A 197 20.61 -29.28 -13.24
CA LYS A 197 20.41 -30.72 -13.41
C LYS A 197 21.81 -31.35 -13.48
N PRO A 198 22.07 -32.43 -12.71
CA PRO A 198 23.34 -33.15 -12.79
C PRO A 198 23.59 -33.68 -14.21
#